data_AF-A0A819CTF8-F1
#
_entry.id   AF-A0A819CTF8-F1
#
_cell.length_a   1.000
_cell.length_b   1.000
_cell.length_c   1.000
_cell.angle_alpha   90.00
_cell.angle_beta   90.00
_cell.angle_gamma   90.00
#
_symmetry.space_group_name_H-M   'P 1'
#
loop_
_entity.id
_entity.type
_entity.pdbx_description
1 polymer ?
#
loop_
_entity_poly.entity_id
_entity_poly.type
_entity_poly.pdbx_seq_one_letter_code
_entity_poly.pdbx_strand_id
1 'polypeptide(L)'
;MQIFIPLLTIQEIAECLDNQRLGKQRLECLQVINIIRGTQSPNAKTGRIAFENHPIIDMWRPYVPFLKFYFNTMVKEWINRGFQNSLTLEDVKDEEILTPSWWGLDELHASHRANLVRKLPSHYKDRFGFKEDPANGYLWILADGSRLLIENTNADSVLRTKRTLFPPIPETLPPIVKTETTTTMTPSPTTQTLQ
;
A
#
# COMPACT_ATOMS: atom_id res chain seq x y z
N MET A 1 0.02 5.62 12.26
CA MET A 1 -0.83 4.67 11.52
C MET A 1 -0.83 5.21 10.11
N GLN A 2 -0.46 4.33 9.18
CA GLN A 2 0.03 4.70 7.87
C GLN A 2 -0.41 3.66 6.84
N ILE A 3 -0.47 4.07 5.57
CA ILE A 3 -0.88 3.27 4.41
C ILE A 3 -0.12 1.94 4.37
N PHE A 4 -0.84 0.82 4.21
CA PHE A 4 -0.27 -0.53 4.27
C PHE A 4 -0.03 -1.10 2.87
N ILE A 5 1.14 -1.70 2.62
CA ILE A 5 1.49 -2.27 1.32
C ILE A 5 2.07 -3.68 1.55
N PRO A 6 1.30 -4.63 2.11
CA PRO A 6 1.81 -5.96 2.46
C PRO A 6 2.00 -6.91 1.28
N LEU A 7 1.34 -6.64 0.15
CA LEU A 7 1.21 -7.51 -1.01
C LEU A 7 1.43 -6.70 -2.30
N LEU A 8 1.58 -7.40 -3.43
CA LEU A 8 1.92 -6.77 -4.70
C LEU A 8 0.70 -6.13 -5.37
N THR A 9 -0.46 -6.77 -5.36
CA THR A 9 -1.64 -6.19 -6.02
C THR A 9 -2.48 -5.39 -5.04
N ILE A 10 -3.01 -4.25 -5.49
CA ILE A 10 -3.84 -3.37 -4.65
C ILE A 10 -5.12 -4.09 -4.19
N GLN A 11 -5.69 -4.94 -5.05
CA GLN A 11 -6.88 -5.71 -4.72
C GLN A 11 -6.61 -6.71 -3.59
N GLU A 12 -5.53 -7.49 -3.68
CA GLU A 12 -5.14 -8.41 -2.60
C GLU A 12 -4.85 -7.65 -1.30
N ILE A 13 -4.26 -6.45 -1.37
CA ILE A 13 -4.08 -5.60 -0.18
C ILE A 13 -5.45 -5.28 0.44
N ALA A 14 -6.41 -4.82 -0.35
CA ALA A 14 -7.74 -4.45 0.16
C ALA A 14 -8.43 -5.66 0.83
N GLU A 15 -8.40 -6.81 0.18
CA GLU A 15 -8.98 -8.06 0.66
C GLU A 15 -8.30 -8.58 1.94
N CYS A 16 -6.97 -8.44 2.03
CA CYS A 16 -6.23 -8.98 3.16
C CYS A 16 -6.40 -8.19 4.47
N LEU A 17 -6.68 -6.88 4.38
CA LEU A 17 -6.79 -6.05 5.57
C LEU A 17 -8.03 -6.41 6.40
N ASP A 18 -7.86 -6.49 7.73
CA ASP A 18 -9.01 -6.56 8.63
C ASP A 18 -9.83 -5.26 8.57
N ASN A 19 -11.11 -5.35 8.94
CA ASN A 19 -12.06 -4.25 8.80
C ASN A 19 -11.59 -2.95 9.48
N GLN A 20 -10.89 -3.05 10.62
CA GLN A 20 -10.39 -1.86 11.31
C GLN A 20 -9.28 -1.19 10.48
N ARG A 21 -8.29 -1.93 9.95
CA ARG A 21 -7.24 -1.31 9.12
C ARG A 21 -7.77 -0.89 7.76
N LEU A 22 -8.65 -1.65 7.10
CA LEU A 22 -9.28 -1.24 5.85
C LEU A 22 -10.05 0.08 6.02
N GLY A 23 -10.86 0.20 7.08
CA GLY A 23 -11.59 1.42 7.40
C GLY A 23 -10.66 2.63 7.58
N LYS A 24 -9.50 2.41 8.22
CA LYS A 24 -8.47 3.43 8.44
C LYS A 24 -7.70 3.80 7.18
N GLN A 25 -7.37 2.84 6.31
CA GLN A 25 -6.70 3.10 5.03
C GLN A 25 -7.46 4.13 4.21
N ARG A 26 -8.79 4.02 4.11
CA ARG A 26 -9.62 4.97 3.36
C ARG A 26 -9.42 6.42 3.84
N LEU A 27 -9.47 6.64 5.16
CA LEU A 27 -9.32 7.97 5.74
C LEU A 27 -7.88 8.49 5.62
N GLU A 28 -6.89 7.64 5.92
CA GLU A 28 -5.48 8.03 5.86
C GLU A 28 -5.00 8.32 4.43
N CYS A 29 -5.43 7.53 3.44
CA CYS A 29 -5.12 7.81 2.04
C CYS A 29 -5.72 9.15 1.60
N LEU A 30 -6.99 9.42 1.91
CA LEU A 30 -7.63 10.69 1.56
C LEU A 30 -6.94 11.89 2.23
N GLN A 31 -6.52 11.74 3.48
CA GLN A 31 -5.72 12.75 4.19
C GLN A 31 -4.39 13.02 3.49
N VAL A 32 -3.64 11.98 3.12
CA VAL A 32 -2.36 12.12 2.39
C VAL A 32 -2.58 12.81 1.04
N ILE A 33 -3.60 12.42 0.28
CA ILE A 33 -3.97 13.06 -0.99
C ILE A 33 -4.25 14.55 -0.79
N ASN A 34 -5.06 14.91 0.21
CA ASN A 34 -5.43 16.31 0.47
C ASN A 34 -4.24 17.16 0.96
N ILE A 35 -3.34 16.58 1.74
CA ILE A 35 -2.09 17.24 2.14
C ILE A 35 -1.21 17.50 0.92
N ILE A 36 -1.03 16.51 0.05
CA ILE A 36 -0.21 16.67 -1.17
C ILE A 36 -0.81 17.74 -2.10
N ARG A 37 -2.14 17.80 -2.22
CA ARG A 37 -2.87 18.81 -2.99
C ARG A 37 -2.87 20.22 -2.36
N GLY A 38 -2.48 20.35 -1.09
CA GLY A 38 -2.56 21.61 -0.35
C GLY A 38 -3.98 22.01 0.07
N THR A 39 -4.97 21.12 -0.04
CA THR A 39 -6.36 21.39 0.38
C THR A 39 -6.58 21.18 1.88
N GLN A 40 -5.63 20.53 2.56
CA GLN A 40 -5.56 20.45 4.02
C GLN A 40 -4.15 20.82 4.48
N SER A 41 -4.07 21.68 5.50
CA SER A 41 -2.81 21.96 6.16
C SER A 41 -2.45 20.80 7.10
N PRO A 42 -1.17 20.36 7.15
CA PRO A 42 -0.68 19.48 8.22
C PRO A 42 -0.96 20.03 9.63
N ASN A 43 -1.14 21.34 9.76
CA ASN A 43 -1.32 22.08 11.01
C ASN A 43 -2.77 22.50 11.31
N ALA A 44 -3.76 22.00 10.55
CA ALA A 44 -5.16 22.30 10.83
C ALA A 44 -5.56 21.77 12.22
N LYS A 45 -6.14 22.64 13.06
CA LYS A 45 -6.57 22.39 14.46
C LYS A 45 -7.66 21.31 14.63
N THR A 46 -7.94 20.51 13.60
CA THR A 46 -8.72 19.28 13.70
C THR A 46 -7.79 18.17 14.15
N GLY A 47 -7.70 17.99 15.47
CA GLY A 47 -6.73 17.11 16.13
C GLY A 47 -6.41 15.80 15.39
N ARG A 48 -5.09 15.54 15.31
CA ARG A 48 -4.39 14.34 14.79
C ARG A 48 -4.14 14.30 13.28
N ILE A 49 -3.15 15.07 12.83
CA ILE A 49 -2.28 14.69 11.71
C ILE A 49 -0.84 15.10 12.10
N ALA A 50 -0.06 14.15 12.65
CA ALA A 50 1.38 14.30 12.86
C ALA A 50 2.16 14.03 11.55
N PHE A 51 1.73 14.64 10.43
CA PHE A 51 2.25 14.35 9.09
C PHE A 51 3.15 15.43 8.51
N GLU A 52 3.33 16.57 9.17
CA GLU A 52 4.15 17.68 8.66
C GLU A 52 5.58 17.23 8.29
N ASN A 53 6.09 16.15 8.91
CA ASN A 53 7.37 15.51 8.59
C ASN A 53 7.27 13.98 8.46
N HIS A 54 6.10 13.46 8.07
CA HIS A 54 5.95 12.01 7.95
C HIS A 54 6.42 11.52 6.56
N PRO A 55 7.32 10.54 6.47
CA PRO A 55 7.94 10.10 5.21
C PRO A 55 6.93 9.59 4.16
N ILE A 56 5.74 9.18 4.58
CA ILE A 56 4.63 8.81 3.69
C ILE A 56 4.24 9.93 2.71
N ILE A 57 4.35 11.20 3.10
CA ILE A 57 4.00 12.30 2.20
C ILE A 57 4.99 12.32 1.04
N ASP A 58 6.29 12.25 1.37
CA ASP A 58 7.36 12.22 0.38
C ASP A 58 7.31 10.96 -0.49
N MET A 59 7.04 9.81 0.12
CA MET A 59 6.91 8.51 -0.57
C MET A 59 5.83 8.52 -1.66
N TRP A 60 4.71 9.19 -1.42
CA TRP A 60 3.54 9.16 -2.30
C TRP A 60 3.37 10.41 -3.17
N ARG A 61 4.05 11.52 -2.86
CA ARG A 61 3.97 12.78 -3.61
C ARG A 61 4.22 12.63 -5.12
N PRO A 62 5.18 11.79 -5.60
CA PRO A 62 5.37 11.59 -7.03
C PRO A 62 4.30 10.69 -7.69
N TYR A 63 3.47 10.01 -6.90
CA TYR A 63 2.58 8.92 -7.34
C TYR A 63 1.13 9.13 -6.93
N VAL A 64 0.66 10.38 -6.88
CA VAL A 64 -0.71 10.72 -6.46
C VAL A 64 -1.79 9.99 -7.26
N PRO A 65 -1.73 9.87 -8.62
CA PRO A 65 -2.72 9.10 -9.38
C PRO A 65 -2.81 7.64 -8.93
N PHE A 66 -1.67 7.01 -8.64
CA PHE A 66 -1.61 5.65 -8.12
C PHE A 66 -2.19 5.56 -6.70
N LEU A 67 -1.93 6.56 -5.85
CA LEU A 67 -2.52 6.64 -4.51
C LEU A 67 -4.05 6.81 -4.56
N LYS A 68 -4.59 7.61 -5.49
CA LYS A 68 -6.03 7.73 -5.72
C LYS A 68 -6.64 6.39 -6.13
N PHE A 69 -5.98 5.69 -7.04
CA PHE A 69 -6.42 4.35 -7.45
C PHE A 69 -6.40 3.37 -6.27
N TYR A 70 -5.34 3.38 -5.46
CA TYR A 70 -5.24 2.62 -4.22
C TYR A 70 -6.40 2.94 -3.26
N PHE A 71 -6.63 4.24 -2.98
CA PHE A 71 -7.74 4.72 -2.14
C PHE A 71 -9.09 4.20 -2.64
N ASN A 72 -9.37 4.35 -3.93
CA ASN A 72 -10.61 3.92 -4.54
C ASN A 72 -10.83 2.41 -4.37
N THR A 73 -9.78 1.60 -4.47
CA THR A 73 -9.88 0.15 -4.25
C THR A 73 -10.21 -0.18 -2.79
N MET A 74 -9.62 0.52 -1.82
CA MET A 74 -9.98 0.34 -0.40
C MET A 74 -11.44 0.75 -0.11
N VAL A 75 -11.93 1.82 -0.74
CA VAL A 75 -13.34 2.26 -0.62
C VAL A 75 -14.29 1.24 -1.25
N LYS A 76 -13.97 0.73 -2.45
CA LYS A 76 -14.78 -0.28 -3.13
C LYS A 76 -14.85 -1.57 -2.31
N GLU A 77 -13.73 -2.04 -1.77
CA GLU A 77 -13.71 -3.24 -0.92
C GLU A 77 -14.49 -3.03 0.38
N TRP A 78 -14.44 -1.84 0.98
CA TRP A 78 -15.26 -1.51 2.14
C TRP A 78 -16.76 -1.61 1.85
N ILE A 79 -17.20 -1.08 0.71
CA ILE A 79 -18.60 -1.18 0.25
C ILE A 79 -18.96 -2.64 -0.07
N ASN A 80 -18.06 -3.38 -0.73
CA ASN A 80 -18.23 -4.79 -1.07
C ASN A 80 -18.48 -5.67 0.18
N ARG A 81 -17.84 -5.33 1.31
CA ARG A 81 -18.08 -5.98 2.62
C ARG A 81 -19.41 -5.59 3.29
N GLY A 82 -20.23 -4.77 2.64
CA GLY A 82 -21.54 -4.34 3.16
C GLY A 82 -21.48 -3.15 4.12
N PHE A 83 -20.34 -2.48 4.25
CA PHE A 83 -20.25 -1.30 5.11
C PHE A 83 -20.69 -0.02 4.39
N GLN A 84 -21.32 0.89 5.15
CA GLN A 84 -21.70 2.20 4.63
C GLN A 84 -20.48 3.08 4.34
N ASN A 85 -20.54 3.86 3.26
CA ASN A 85 -19.48 4.77 2.84
C ASN A 85 -20.03 6.17 2.55
N SER A 86 -19.35 7.19 3.08
CA SER A 86 -19.63 8.61 2.82
C SER A 86 -18.50 9.30 2.05
N LEU A 87 -17.41 8.59 1.73
CA LEU A 87 -16.26 9.15 1.03
C LEU A 87 -16.51 9.13 -0.48
N THR A 88 -16.24 10.24 -1.15
CA THR A 88 -16.27 10.32 -2.61
C THR A 88 -15.04 9.62 -3.20
N LEU A 89 -15.24 8.82 -4.24
CA LEU A 89 -14.13 8.25 -5.00
C LEU A 89 -13.38 9.36 -5.74
N GLU A 90 -12.06 9.21 -5.82
CA GLU A 90 -11.19 10.10 -6.59
C GLU A 90 -11.36 9.84 -8.08
N ASP A 91 -11.37 10.90 -8.90
CA ASP A 91 -11.29 10.74 -10.35
C ASP A 91 -9.84 10.43 -10.77
N VAL A 92 -9.69 9.48 -11.68
CA VAL A 92 -8.40 8.99 -12.19
C VAL A 92 -8.45 8.68 -13.70
N LYS A 93 -9.56 8.99 -14.39
CA LYS A 93 -9.78 8.54 -15.77
C LYS A 93 -8.80 9.11 -16.78
N ASP A 94 -8.42 10.37 -16.59
CA ASP A 94 -7.57 11.13 -17.51
C ASP A 94 -6.13 11.29 -16.97
N GLU A 95 -5.76 10.53 -15.93
CA GLU A 95 -4.43 10.60 -15.32
C GLU A 95 -3.57 9.41 -15.73
N GLU A 96 -2.31 9.68 -16.07
CA GLU A 96 -1.31 8.63 -16.23
C GLU A 96 -0.98 8.02 -14.86
N ILE A 97 -1.30 6.74 -14.69
CA ILE A 97 -1.04 6.02 -13.44
C ILE A 97 0.35 5.37 -13.51
N LEU A 98 1.35 6.10 -13.03
CA LEU A 98 2.70 5.57 -12.86
C LEU A 98 2.77 4.68 -11.62
N THR A 99 3.28 3.46 -11.79
CA THR A 99 3.56 2.57 -10.66
C THR A 99 4.78 3.10 -9.89
N PRO A 100 4.73 3.21 -8.55
CA PRO A 100 5.87 3.65 -7.78
C PRO A 100 7.11 2.78 -8.02
N SER A 101 8.29 3.38 -8.13
CA SER A 101 9.54 2.65 -8.38
C SER A 101 9.89 1.65 -7.27
N TRP A 102 9.40 1.91 -6.06
CA TRP A 102 9.54 1.07 -4.89
C TRP A 102 8.43 0.01 -4.74
N TRP A 103 7.43 0.01 -5.63
CA TRP A 103 6.37 -0.99 -5.60
C TRP A 103 6.92 -2.35 -6.02
N GLY A 104 6.64 -3.41 -5.25
CA GLY A 104 7.26 -4.73 -5.46
C GLY A 104 8.55 -4.94 -4.66
N LEU A 105 9.02 -3.94 -3.89
CA LEU A 105 10.21 -4.09 -3.06
C LEU A 105 9.94 -5.04 -1.88
N ASP A 106 10.60 -6.20 -1.88
CA ASP A 106 10.35 -7.28 -0.90
C ASP A 106 10.51 -6.83 0.55
N GLU A 107 11.56 -6.07 0.87
CA GLU A 107 11.80 -5.56 2.23
C GLU A 107 10.75 -4.54 2.69
N LEU A 108 10.20 -3.76 1.75
CA LEU A 108 9.10 -2.84 2.03
C LEU A 108 7.86 -3.66 2.38
N HIS A 109 7.45 -4.58 1.50
CA HIS A 109 6.30 -5.44 1.73
C HIS A 109 6.43 -6.23 3.04
N ALA A 110 7.61 -6.80 3.32
CA ALA A 110 7.89 -7.52 4.56
C ALA A 110 7.74 -6.62 5.80
N SER A 111 8.26 -5.39 5.78
CA SER A 111 8.12 -4.46 6.92
C SER A 111 6.66 -4.08 7.17
N HIS A 112 5.85 -3.94 6.11
CA HIS A 112 4.40 -3.67 6.24
C HIS A 112 3.65 -4.89 6.78
N ARG A 113 4.01 -6.12 6.35
CA ARG A 113 3.47 -7.36 6.91
C ARG A 113 3.82 -7.54 8.39
N ALA A 114 5.08 -7.31 8.78
CA ALA A 114 5.52 -7.31 10.19
C ALA A 114 4.68 -6.34 11.04
N ASN A 115 4.42 -5.14 10.52
CA ASN A 115 3.59 -4.16 11.20
C ASN A 115 2.13 -4.60 11.33
N LEU A 116 1.53 -5.21 10.29
CA LEU A 116 0.18 -5.77 10.37
C LEU A 116 0.09 -6.93 11.36
N VAL A 117 1.04 -7.86 11.31
CA VAL A 117 1.17 -8.97 12.25
C VAL A 117 1.23 -8.46 13.69
N ARG A 118 2.04 -7.44 13.97
CA ARG A 118 2.09 -6.80 15.31
C ARG A 118 0.73 -6.23 15.74
N LYS A 119 -0.07 -5.76 14.79
CA LYS A 119 -1.35 -5.11 15.06
C LYS A 119 -2.49 -6.11 15.28
N LEU A 120 -2.48 -7.27 14.64
CA LEU A 120 -3.49 -8.32 14.83
C LEU A 120 -2.95 -9.69 14.38
N PRO A 121 -2.13 -10.37 15.22
CA PRO A 121 -1.43 -11.59 14.82
C PRO A 121 -2.36 -12.67 14.28
N SER A 122 -3.50 -12.92 14.93
CA SER A 122 -4.42 -13.99 14.53
C SER A 122 -5.00 -13.81 13.13
N HIS A 123 -5.25 -12.57 12.72
CA HIS A 123 -5.74 -12.30 11.37
C HIS A 123 -4.62 -12.47 10.34
N TYR A 124 -3.44 -11.90 10.57
CA TYR A 124 -2.40 -11.85 9.54
C TYR A 124 -1.53 -13.12 9.48
N LYS A 125 -1.22 -13.75 10.62
CA LYS A 125 -0.49 -15.00 10.65
C LYS A 125 -1.38 -16.17 10.27
N ASP A 126 -2.52 -16.33 10.96
CA ASP A 126 -3.29 -17.57 10.84
C ASP A 126 -4.08 -17.65 9.53
N ARG A 127 -4.61 -16.51 9.04
CA ARG A 127 -5.42 -16.47 7.81
C ARG A 127 -4.60 -16.22 6.54
N PHE A 128 -3.57 -15.39 6.61
CA PHE A 128 -2.79 -14.97 5.44
C PHE A 128 -1.35 -15.50 5.43
N GLY A 129 -0.93 -16.24 6.47
CA GLY A 129 0.36 -16.90 6.49
C GLY A 129 1.56 -15.96 6.59
N PHE A 130 1.38 -14.71 7.05
CA PHE A 130 2.49 -13.77 7.20
C PHE A 130 3.44 -14.27 8.28
N LYS A 131 4.72 -14.44 7.93
CA LYS A 131 5.74 -15.07 8.78
C LYS A 131 6.67 -14.07 9.45
N GLU A 132 6.53 -12.79 9.13
CA GLU A 132 7.43 -11.75 9.59
C GLU A 132 7.35 -11.57 11.12
N ASP A 133 8.52 -11.32 11.71
CA ASP A 133 8.64 -11.01 13.13
C ASP A 133 8.00 -9.63 13.43
N PRO A 134 6.99 -9.53 14.30
CA PRO A 134 6.40 -8.25 14.69
C PRO A 134 7.40 -7.28 15.35
N ALA A 135 8.56 -7.74 15.80
CA ALA A 135 9.63 -6.89 16.32
C ALA A 135 10.40 -6.15 15.21
N ASN A 136 10.30 -6.58 13.95
CA ASN A 136 10.96 -5.91 12.82
C ASN A 136 10.50 -4.46 12.70
N GLY A 137 11.41 -3.58 12.25
CA GLY A 137 11.12 -2.17 12.02
C GLY A 137 10.15 -1.93 10.87
N TYR A 138 9.75 -0.66 10.71
CA TYR A 138 8.84 -0.22 9.66
C TYR A 138 9.58 0.63 8.63
N LEU A 139 9.65 0.16 7.38
CA LEU A 139 10.39 0.79 6.31
C LEU A 139 9.54 1.83 5.56
N TRP A 140 10.17 2.94 5.18
CA TRP A 140 9.60 3.99 4.34
C TRP A 140 10.58 4.38 3.23
N ILE A 141 10.07 4.90 2.12
CA ILE A 141 10.88 5.47 1.04
C ILE A 141 10.81 6.99 1.10
N LEU A 142 11.97 7.65 1.03
CA LEU A 142 12.06 9.11 1.02
C LEU A 142 12.09 9.66 -0.42
N ALA A 143 11.96 10.98 -0.56
CA ALA A 143 11.89 11.63 -1.87
C ALA A 143 13.14 11.40 -2.76
N ASP A 144 14.32 11.22 -2.15
CA ASP A 144 15.58 10.92 -2.82
C ASP A 144 15.76 9.42 -3.14
N GLY A 145 14.75 8.59 -2.85
CA GLY A 145 14.80 7.14 -2.99
C GLY A 145 15.46 6.43 -1.80
N SER A 146 16.03 7.16 -0.85
CA SER A 146 16.62 6.57 0.36
C SER A 146 15.56 5.84 1.17
N ARG A 147 15.96 4.78 1.87
CA ARG A 147 15.04 3.95 2.65
C ARG A 147 15.23 4.23 4.14
N LEU A 148 14.17 4.66 4.79
CA LEU A 148 14.14 4.98 6.22
C LEU A 148 13.50 3.83 7.00
N LEU A 149 14.31 3.10 7.76
CA LEU A 149 13.83 2.09 8.70
C LEU A 149 13.59 2.73 10.07
N ILE A 150 12.35 2.64 10.53
CA ILE A 150 11.91 3.07 11.86
C ILE A 150 11.84 1.83 12.74
N GLU A 151 12.84 1.61 13.61
CA GLU A 151 12.93 0.43 14.46
C GLU A 151 11.84 0.43 15.54
N ASN A 152 11.24 -0.73 15.79
CA ASN A 152 10.32 -0.88 16.91
C ASN A 152 11.13 -1.15 18.17
N THR A 153 11.36 -0.13 18.99
CA THR A 153 11.92 -0.34 20.33
C THR A 153 10.82 -0.84 21.25
N ASN A 154 10.88 -2.12 21.62
CA ASN A 154 10.07 -2.71 22.68
C ASN A 154 10.52 -2.16 24.04
N ALA A 155 10.05 -0.98 24.41
CA ALA A 155 10.01 -0.53 25.80
C ALA A 155 9.16 0.72 25.89
N ASP A 156 8.27 0.77 26.88
CA ASP A 156 7.53 1.93 27.32
C ASP A 156 8.38 3.22 27.28
N SER A 157 8.25 4.02 26.23
CA SER A 157 8.37 5.49 26.26
C SER A 157 8.39 6.04 24.84
N VAL A 158 7.66 7.13 24.68
CA VAL A 158 7.30 7.82 23.44
C VAL A 158 8.50 8.52 22.75
N LEU A 159 9.77 8.25 23.09
CA LEU A 159 10.83 9.24 22.81
C LEU A 159 12.09 8.85 22.05
N ARG A 160 12.39 7.58 21.70
CA ARG A 160 13.51 7.30 20.77
C ARG A 160 13.30 6.07 19.89
N THR A 161 12.50 6.21 18.85
CA THR A 161 12.58 5.27 17.73
C THR A 161 13.93 5.44 17.03
N LYS A 162 14.79 4.43 17.07
CA LYS A 162 16.01 4.40 16.27
C LYS A 162 15.62 4.44 14.79
N ARG A 163 16.26 5.35 14.05
CA ARG A 163 16.05 5.54 12.62
C ARG A 163 17.33 5.17 11.90
N THR A 164 17.22 4.28 10.94
CA THR A 164 18.35 3.85 10.12
C THR A 164 18.05 4.24 8.68
N LEU A 165 18.93 5.03 8.07
CA LEU A 165 18.82 5.47 6.69
C LEU A 165 19.71 4.58 5.82
N PHE A 166 19.12 3.95 4.81
CA PHE A 166 19.82 3.19 3.79
C PHE A 166 19.79 3.98 2.48
N PRO A 167 20.83 3.86 1.63
CA PRO A 167 20.84 4.52 0.34
C PRO A 167 19.72 3.97 -0.58
N PRO A 168 19.39 4.70 -1.66
CA PRO A 168 18.48 4.22 -2.69
C PRO A 168 18.89 2.84 -3.22
N ILE A 169 17.92 2.11 -3.75
CA ILE A 169 18.20 0.86 -4.45
C ILE A 169 18.99 1.24 -5.72
N PRO A 170 20.15 0.61 -5.98
CA PRO A 170 20.84 0.79 -7.26
C PRO A 170 19.88 0.43 -8.41
N GLU A 171 19.81 1.25 -9.46
CA GLU A 171 18.87 1.12 -10.61
C GLU A 171 18.88 -0.24 -11.34
N THR A 172 19.77 -1.17 -10.98
CA THR A 172 19.98 -2.44 -11.67
C THR A 172 19.09 -3.57 -11.15
N LEU A 173 17.78 -3.35 -11.03
CA LEU A 173 16.83 -4.46 -10.98
C LEU A 173 16.22 -4.62 -12.39
N PRO A 174 16.35 -5.80 -13.04
CA PRO A 174 15.79 -6.00 -14.36
C PRO A 174 14.26 -5.82 -14.32
N PRO A 175 13.64 -5.29 -15.40
CA PRO A 175 12.21 -5.06 -15.44
C PRO A 175 11.46 -6.37 -15.18
N ILE A 176 10.48 -6.33 -14.29
CA ILE A 176 9.55 -7.43 -14.04
C ILE A 176 8.81 -7.68 -15.35
N VAL A 177 9.17 -8.77 -16.04
CA VAL A 177 8.50 -9.22 -17.26
C VAL A 177 7.05 -9.52 -16.90
N LYS A 178 6.13 -8.68 -17.39
CA LYS A 178 4.70 -9.01 -17.42
C LYS A 178 4.53 -10.10 -18.48
N THR A 179 4.44 -11.36 -18.08
CA THR A 179 4.00 -12.41 -19.01
C THR A 179 2.49 -12.27 -19.19
N GLU A 180 2.09 -11.77 -20.36
CA GLU A 180 0.72 -11.72 -20.83
C GLU A 180 0.15 -13.14 -20.92
N THR A 181 -0.99 -13.35 -20.26
CA THR A 181 -1.82 -14.54 -20.43
C THR A 181 -2.52 -14.48 -21.78
N THR A 182 -1.86 -14.94 -22.84
CA THR A 182 -2.53 -15.18 -24.12
C THR A 182 -3.21 -16.55 -24.08
N THR A 183 -4.47 -16.55 -23.63
CA THR A 183 -5.42 -17.61 -23.89
C THR A 183 -5.67 -17.69 -25.40
N THR A 184 -5.12 -18.70 -26.08
CA THR A 184 -5.57 -19.09 -27.41
C THR A 184 -6.50 -20.29 -27.26
N MET A 185 -7.81 -20.01 -27.29
CA MET A 185 -8.83 -21.02 -27.54
C MET A 185 -8.63 -21.60 -28.94
N THR A 186 -8.37 -22.90 -29.02
CA THR A 186 -8.38 -23.67 -30.26
C THR A 186 -9.80 -24.21 -30.49
N PRO A 187 -10.47 -23.93 -31.62
CA PRO A 187 -11.68 -24.66 -31.97
C PRO A 187 -11.32 -26.02 -32.60
N SER A 188 -11.98 -27.07 -32.13
CA SER A 188 -11.90 -28.44 -32.67
C SER A 188 -12.46 -28.51 -34.10
N PRO A 189 -11.89 -29.30 -35.02
CA PRO A 189 -12.47 -29.51 -36.33
C PRO A 189 -13.61 -30.53 -36.28
N THR A 190 -14.78 -30.09 -36.72
CA THR A 190 -15.96 -30.92 -37.02
C THR A 190 -15.64 -31.87 -38.18
N THR A 191 -15.74 -33.18 -37.94
CA THR A 191 -15.74 -34.20 -38.99
C THR A 191 -17.03 -34.10 -39.80
N GLN A 192 -16.92 -33.65 -41.06
CA GLN A 192 -17.93 -33.90 -42.09
C GLN A 192 -17.53 -35.14 -42.90
N THR A 193 -18.39 -36.15 -42.83
CA THR A 193 -18.44 -37.35 -43.66
C THR A 193 -18.67 -37.01 -45.13
N LEU A 194 -17.99 -37.69 -46.06
CA LEU A 194 -18.51 -37.93 -47.42
C LEU A 194 -17.80 -39.13 -48.09
N GLN A 195 -18.66 -40.01 -48.63
CA GLN A 195 -18.46 -41.23 -49.43
C GLN A 195 -18.12 -42.54 -48.71
#